data_AF-A0A972D4F4-F1
#
_entry.id   AF-A0A972D4F4-F1
#
_cell.length_a   1.000
_cell.length_b   1.000
_cell.length_c   1.000
_cell.angle_alpha   90.00
_cell.angle_beta   90.00
_cell.angle_gamma   90.00
#
_symmetry.space_group_name_H-M   'P 1'
#
loop_
_entity.id
_entity.type
_entity.pdbx_description
1 polymer ?
#
loop_
_entity_poly.entity_id
_entity_poly.type
_entity_poly.pdbx_seq_one_letter_code
_entity_poly.pdbx_strand_id
1 'polypeptide(L)'
;MNLDLAFLDWAIIITLLIFTYRGFRHGFVQQFLGILGSVVAVIAAFYFYQKLGIILSDWLRISENLAGILGFILILIGISAVVGLSGKKWKKATDNSSLSTLDGIAGAVFGAFKVLIVWVLILLLLSSLPWEFIQTPLLESTLARDVLKLAPYFYFLQERALPADVPRLYLTPEGLQFRKVKYEDLDGSTCIACGGEVRYLGTAKQGLFYFPLFECTVCGRRSDGCQTFEGFHLFYGRCPWDARTFPNGTKCEIWSDQSPVFPATICPVCGQSNVSSF
;
A
#
# COMPACT_ATOMS: atom_id res chain seq x y z
N MET A 1 -29.56 18.07 -0.71
CA MET A 1 -28.57 17.03 -0.33
C MET A 1 -29.37 15.90 0.31
N ASN A 2 -29.75 14.89 -0.46
CA ASN A 2 -30.43 13.73 0.08
C ASN A 2 -29.36 12.87 0.77
N LEU A 3 -29.37 12.87 2.10
CA LEU A 3 -28.52 12.02 2.93
C LEU A 3 -29.24 10.68 3.12
N ASP A 4 -29.46 9.94 2.03
CA ASP A 4 -29.69 8.49 2.14
C ASP A 4 -28.33 7.84 2.35
N LEU A 5 -27.75 8.08 3.53
CA LEU A 5 -26.47 7.51 3.93
C LEU A 5 -26.64 6.00 4.05
N ALA A 6 -25.96 5.27 3.17
CA ALA A 6 -25.92 3.83 3.25
C ALA A 6 -25.34 3.41 4.61
N PHE A 7 -25.67 2.21 5.08
CA PHE A 7 -25.11 1.67 6.33
C PHE A 7 -23.57 1.75 6.36
N LEU A 8 -22.93 1.56 5.21
CA LEU A 8 -21.48 1.64 5.03
C LEU A 8 -20.94 3.06 5.25
N ASP A 9 -21.67 4.11 4.86
CA ASP A 9 -21.27 5.50 5.09
C ASP A 9 -21.18 5.80 6.59
N TRP A 10 -22.17 5.36 7.36
CA TRP A 10 -22.17 5.50 8.82
C TRP A 10 -21.03 4.74 9.47
N ALA A 11 -20.74 3.53 9.01
CA ALA A 11 -19.61 2.75 9.50
C ALA A 11 -18.28 3.49 9.31
N ILE A 12 -18.05 4.06 8.11
CA ILE A 12 -16.84 4.84 7.80
C ILE A 12 -16.79 6.12 8.65
N ILE A 13 -17.87 6.89 8.73
CA ILE A 13 -17.91 8.15 9.51
C ILE A 13 -17.64 7.89 11.00
N ILE A 14 -18.35 6.93 11.60
CA ILE A 14 -18.25 6.64 13.03
C ILE A 14 -16.83 6.20 13.38
N THR A 15 -16.26 5.28 12.60
CA THR A 15 -14.89 4.83 12.83
C THR A 15 -13.89 5.96 12.62
N LEU A 16 -14.04 6.78 11.57
CA LEU A 16 -13.18 7.94 11.34
C LEU A 16 -13.21 8.91 12.52
N LEU A 17 -14.40 9.24 13.05
CA LEU A 17 -14.57 10.10 14.21
C LEU A 17 -13.94 9.50 15.48
N ILE A 18 -14.16 8.20 15.74
CA ILE A 18 -13.58 7.51 16.90
C ILE A 18 -12.06 7.55 16.84
N PHE A 19 -11.45 7.21 15.71
CA PHE A 19 -9.99 7.17 15.58
C PHE A 19 -9.36 8.56 15.54
N THR A 20 -10.05 9.56 14.98
CA THR A 20 -9.63 10.96 15.06
C THR A 20 -9.63 11.45 16.50
N TYR A 21 -10.70 11.18 17.25
CA TYR A 21 -10.80 11.57 18.66
C TYR A 21 -9.77 10.82 19.52
N ARG A 22 -9.62 9.50 19.35
CA ARG A 22 -8.57 8.74 20.02
C ARG A 22 -7.18 9.26 19.67
N GLY A 23 -6.96 9.64 18.42
CA GLY A 23 -5.72 10.24 17.96
C GLY A 23 -5.42 11.55 18.67
N PHE A 24 -6.42 12.41 18.82
CA PHE A 24 -6.32 13.65 19.59
C PHE A 24 -5.98 13.40 21.07
N ARG A 25 -6.64 12.41 21.68
CA ARG A 25 -6.44 12.07 23.10
C ARG A 25 -5.06 11.49 23.38
N HIS A 26 -4.54 10.65 22.49
CA HIS A 26 -3.20 10.07 22.63
C HIS A 26 -2.08 11.03 22.21
N GLY A 27 -2.35 11.95 21.28
CA GLY A 27 -1.34 12.82 20.70
C GLY A 27 -0.54 12.13 19.60
N PHE A 28 0.18 12.92 18.81
CA PHE A 28 1.03 12.44 17.71
C PHE A 28 2.25 11.70 18.24
N VAL A 29 2.96 12.28 19.22
CA VAL A 29 4.22 11.72 19.73
C VAL A 29 4.01 10.33 20.33
N GLN A 30 2.95 10.13 21.11
CA GLN A 30 2.65 8.81 21.68
C GLN A 30 2.34 7.77 20.59
N GLN A 31 1.58 8.15 19.56
CA GLN A 31 1.25 7.25 18.45
C GLN A 31 2.47 6.89 17.62
N PHE A 32 3.30 7.89 17.30
CA PHE A 32 4.52 7.72 16.52
C PHE A 32 5.55 6.86 17.26
N LEU A 33 5.79 7.16 18.55
CA LEU A 33 6.62 6.33 19.41
C LEU A 33 6.08 4.91 19.52
N GLY A 34 4.76 4.72 19.60
CA GLY A 34 4.15 3.40 19.63
C GLY A 34 4.52 2.57 18.38
N ILE A 35 4.45 3.15 17.19
CA ILE A 35 4.79 2.47 15.93
C ILE A 35 6.29 2.14 15.90
N LEU A 36 7.16 3.14 16.12
CA LEU A 36 8.60 2.94 16.13
C LEU A 36 9.02 1.92 17.20
N GLY A 37 8.45 2.04 18.39
CA GLY A 37 8.69 1.15 19.52
C GLY A 37 8.29 -0.28 19.21
N SER A 38 7.19 -0.49 18.49
CA SER A 38 6.75 -1.83 18.07
C SER A 38 7.73 -2.45 17.07
N VAL A 39 8.21 -1.67 16.10
CA VAL A 39 9.23 -2.13 15.13
C VAL A 39 10.53 -2.49 15.84
N VAL A 40 11.01 -1.61 16.72
CA VAL A 40 12.23 -1.85 17.52
C VAL A 40 12.05 -3.07 18.43
N ALA A 41 10.88 -3.23 19.07
CA ALA A 41 10.58 -4.35 19.94
C ALA A 41 10.66 -5.69 19.19
N VAL A 42 10.09 -5.77 17.98
CA VAL A 42 10.13 -6.97 17.14
C VAL A 42 11.57 -7.29 16.70
N ILE A 43 12.31 -6.30 16.20
CA ILE A 43 13.71 -6.49 15.77
C ILE A 43 14.56 -6.97 16.95
N ALA A 44 14.45 -6.31 18.09
CA ALA A 44 15.19 -6.68 19.30
C ALA A 44 14.78 -8.07 19.80
N ALA A 45 13.49 -8.41 19.77
CA ALA A 45 13.02 -9.73 20.16
C ALA A 45 13.64 -10.82 19.27
N PHE A 46 13.65 -10.66 17.94
CA PHE A 46 14.30 -11.62 17.04
C PHE A 46 15.82 -11.76 17.27
N TYR A 47 16.49 -10.67 17.68
CA TYR A 47 17.94 -10.71 17.91
C TYR A 47 18.31 -11.30 19.28
N PHE A 48 17.50 -11.05 20.32
CA PHE A 48 17.86 -11.38 21.70
C PHE A 48 17.07 -12.56 22.30
N TYR A 49 16.02 -13.08 21.65
CA TYR A 49 15.17 -14.12 22.25
C TYR A 49 15.92 -15.38 22.65
N GLN A 50 16.91 -15.82 21.87
CA GLN A 50 17.69 -17.04 22.19
C GLN A 50 18.52 -16.85 23.46
N LYS A 51 19.22 -15.70 23.57
CA LYS A 51 20.05 -15.38 24.74
C LYS A 51 19.20 -15.34 26.01
N LEU A 52 18.05 -14.66 25.94
CA LEU A 52 17.13 -14.60 27.07
C LEU A 52 16.48 -15.96 27.35
N GLY A 53 16.20 -16.74 26.30
CA GLY A 53 15.67 -18.09 26.37
C GLY A 53 16.56 -19.04 27.15
N ILE A 54 17.88 -19.02 26.94
CA ILE A 54 18.83 -19.87 27.69
C ILE A 54 18.79 -19.56 29.19
N ILE A 55 18.78 -18.27 29.55
CA ILE A 55 18.69 -17.85 30.96
C ILE A 55 17.36 -18.33 31.57
N LEU A 56 16.27 -18.25 30.81
CA LEU A 56 14.95 -18.70 31.25
C LEU A 56 14.83 -20.22 31.34
N SER A 57 15.44 -20.98 30.43
CA SER A 57 15.40 -22.45 30.46
C SER A 57 16.09 -22.97 31.72
N ASP A 58 17.22 -22.37 32.09
CA ASP A 58 17.97 -22.74 33.29
C ASP A 58 17.19 -22.40 34.56
N TRP A 59 16.57 -21.22 34.60
CA TRP A 59 15.85 -20.74 35.78
C TRP A 59 14.51 -21.45 36.00
N LEU A 60 13.74 -21.67 34.93
CA LEU A 60 12.40 -22.27 34.99
C LEU A 60 12.39 -23.79 34.74
N ARG A 61 13.53 -24.38 34.36
CA ARG A 61 13.68 -25.80 34.00
C ARG A 61 12.70 -26.26 32.92
N ILE A 62 12.57 -25.45 31.87
CA ILE A 62 11.71 -25.70 30.70
C ILE A 62 12.57 -25.96 29.44
N SER A 63 11.94 -26.47 28.38
CA SER A 63 12.63 -26.67 27.11
C SER A 63 13.11 -25.36 26.49
N GLU A 64 14.28 -25.38 25.83
CA GLU A 64 14.87 -24.18 25.20
C GLU A 64 13.95 -23.52 24.18
N ASN A 65 13.18 -24.33 23.42
CA ASN A 65 12.20 -23.81 22.47
C ASN A 65 11.11 -22.99 23.16
N LEU A 66 10.53 -23.52 24.25
CA LEU A 66 9.51 -22.81 25.01
C LEU A 66 10.10 -21.57 25.69
N ALA A 67 11.31 -21.68 26.23
CA ALA A 67 12.02 -20.57 26.85
C ALA A 67 12.34 -19.45 25.85
N GLY A 68 12.72 -19.79 24.62
CA GLY A 68 12.94 -18.84 23.54
C GLY A 68 11.66 -18.09 23.15
N ILE A 69 10.52 -18.79 23.06
CA ILE A 69 9.22 -18.15 22.81
C ILE A 69 8.87 -17.18 23.95
N LEU A 70 9.05 -17.59 25.21
CA LEU A 70 8.83 -16.73 26.36
C LEU A 70 9.77 -15.53 26.37
N GLY A 71 11.05 -15.73 26.03
CA GLY A 71 12.04 -14.67 25.89
C GLY A 71 11.65 -13.64 24.84
N PHE A 72 11.18 -14.10 23.68
CA PHE A 72 10.66 -13.22 22.62
C PHE A 72 9.49 -12.36 23.13
N ILE A 73 8.50 -13.00 23.77
CA ILE A 73 7.32 -12.29 24.31
C ILE A 73 7.74 -11.29 25.39
N LEU A 74 8.65 -11.67 26.29
CA LEU A 74 9.13 -10.79 27.36
C LEU A 74 9.87 -9.57 26.82
N ILE A 75 10.75 -9.74 25.83
CA ILE A 75 11.46 -8.62 25.20
C ILE A 75 10.46 -7.69 24.52
N LEU A 76 9.51 -8.26 23.76
CA LEU A 76 8.52 -7.50 23.03
C LEU A 76 7.64 -6.67 23.97
N ILE A 77 7.14 -7.27 25.05
CA ILE A 77 6.35 -6.59 26.08
C ILE A 77 7.19 -5.55 26.82
N GLY A 78 8.42 -5.90 27.20
CA GLY A 78 9.33 -5.02 27.95
C GLY A 78 9.63 -3.73 27.19
N ILE A 79 10.06 -3.84 25.92
CA ILE A 79 10.34 -2.67 25.07
C ILE A 79 9.07 -1.87 24.82
N SER A 80 7.96 -2.53 24.48
CA SER A 80 6.67 -1.86 24.25
C SER A 80 6.20 -1.09 25.49
N ALA A 81 6.39 -1.65 26.68
CA ALA A 81 6.06 -1.00 27.95
C ALA A 81 6.94 0.24 28.19
N VAL A 82 8.25 0.14 28.00
CA VAL A 82 9.18 1.28 28.16
C VAL A 82 8.81 2.42 27.21
N VAL A 83 8.55 2.12 25.94
CA VAL A 83 8.15 3.12 24.95
C VAL A 83 6.79 3.73 25.30
N GLY A 84 5.81 2.91 25.68
CA GLY A 84 4.48 3.37 26.09
C GLY A 84 4.52 4.28 27.31
N LEU A 85 5.35 3.96 28.31
CA LEU A 85 5.57 4.80 29.49
C LEU A 85 6.25 6.12 29.13
N SER A 86 7.21 6.09 28.20
CA SER A 86 7.89 7.30 27.69
C SER A 86 6.91 8.24 26.99
N GLY A 87 6.03 7.71 26.15
CA GLY A 87 4.97 8.50 25.51
C GLY A 87 3.98 9.11 26.51
N LYS A 88 3.61 8.37 27.57
CA LYS A 88 2.76 8.92 28.64
C LYS A 88 3.46 10.03 29.42
N LYS A 89 4.75 9.87 29.73
CA LYS A 89 5.56 10.89 30.40
C LYS A 89 5.65 12.16 29.54
N TRP A 90 5.86 12.02 28.24
CA TRP A 90 5.83 13.13 27.29
C TRP A 90 4.52 13.90 27.36
N LYS A 91 3.38 13.20 27.26
CA LYS A 91 2.06 13.84 27.32
C LYS A 91 1.89 14.65 28.60
N LYS A 92 2.24 14.06 29.75
CA LYS A 92 2.20 14.73 31.06
C LYS A 92 3.13 15.94 31.15
N ALA A 93 4.32 15.87 30.55
CA ALA A 93 5.27 16.99 30.54
C ALA A 93 4.77 18.17 29.68
N THR A 94 4.04 17.88 28.60
CA THR A 94 3.52 18.92 27.69
C THR A 94 2.13 19.44 28.04
N ASP A 95 1.43 18.84 29.01
CA ASP A 95 -0.03 18.94 29.17
C ASP A 95 -0.56 20.38 29.31
N ASN A 96 0.21 21.27 29.96
CA ASN A 96 -0.17 22.67 30.19
C ASN A 96 0.40 23.66 29.17
N SER A 97 0.93 23.17 28.06
CA SER A 97 1.53 24.01 27.02
C SER A 97 0.71 23.97 25.73
N SER A 98 0.84 25.01 24.89
CA SER A 98 0.32 25.00 23.52
C SER A 98 0.85 23.84 22.67
N LEU A 99 1.93 23.18 23.11
CA LEU A 99 2.44 21.96 22.47
C LEU A 99 1.50 20.77 22.67
N SER A 100 0.74 20.69 23.78
CA SER A 100 -0.21 19.58 24.00
C SER A 100 -1.39 19.64 23.03
N THR A 101 -1.87 20.84 22.70
CA THR A 101 -2.94 21.01 21.71
C THR A 101 -2.43 20.76 20.30
N LEU A 102 -1.24 21.24 19.94
CA LEU A 102 -0.63 20.96 18.64
C LEU A 102 -0.36 19.46 18.46
N ASP A 103 0.22 18.80 19.47
CA ASP A 103 0.43 17.35 19.50
C ASP A 103 -0.89 16.58 19.40
N GLY A 104 -1.95 17.06 20.06
CA GLY A 104 -3.30 16.53 19.92
C GLY A 104 -3.83 16.65 18.50
N ILE A 105 -3.77 17.83 17.88
CA ILE A 105 -4.25 18.05 16.50
C ILE A 105 -3.49 17.17 15.51
N ALA A 106 -2.16 17.16 15.60
CA ALA A 106 -1.33 16.27 14.79
C ALA A 106 -1.68 14.80 15.02
N GLY A 107 -2.00 14.42 16.27
CA GLY A 107 -2.45 13.09 16.63
C GLY A 107 -3.81 12.73 16.03
N ALA A 108 -4.74 13.69 15.95
CA ALA A 108 -6.03 13.53 15.28
C ALA A 108 -5.86 13.28 13.79
N VAL A 109 -5.05 14.11 13.11
CA VAL A 109 -4.75 13.96 11.68
C VAL A 109 -4.10 12.60 11.42
N PHE A 110 -3.12 12.21 12.23
CA PHE A 110 -2.46 10.92 12.10
C PHE A 110 -3.41 9.73 12.34
N GLY A 111 -4.29 9.83 13.34
CA GLY A 111 -5.31 8.83 13.64
C GLY A 111 -6.34 8.68 12.51
N ALA A 112 -6.80 9.81 11.95
CA ALA A 112 -7.70 9.85 10.79
C ALA A 112 -7.05 9.22 9.56
N PHE A 113 -5.81 9.62 9.25
CA PHE A 113 -5.05 9.07 8.14
C PHE A 113 -4.85 7.55 8.28
N LYS A 114 -4.48 7.09 9.48
CA LYS A 114 -4.29 5.67 9.77
C LYS A 114 -5.56 4.85 9.51
N VAL A 115 -6.71 5.29 10.01
CA VAL A 115 -7.97 4.54 9.81
C VAL A 115 -8.48 4.66 8.37
N LEU A 116 -8.20 5.77 7.68
CA LEU A 116 -8.54 5.94 6.28
C LEU A 116 -7.79 4.93 5.39
N ILE A 117 -6.50 4.70 5.63
CA ILE A 117 -5.74 3.64 4.95
C ILE A 117 -6.37 2.27 5.21
N VAL A 118 -6.77 1.99 6.45
CA VAL A 118 -7.43 0.72 6.79
C VAL A 118 -8.75 0.58 6.02
N TRP A 119 -9.54 1.64 5.89
CA TRP A 119 -10.75 1.61 5.07
C TRP A 119 -10.48 1.42 3.58
N VAL A 120 -9.46 2.06 3.02
CA VAL A 120 -9.05 1.81 1.62
C VAL A 120 -8.76 0.32 1.44
N LEU A 121 -7.98 -0.30 2.32
CA LEU A 121 -7.70 -1.74 2.27
C LEU A 121 -8.95 -2.60 2.39
N ILE A 122 -9.82 -2.31 3.36
CA ILE A 122 -11.08 -3.05 3.56
C ILE A 122 -11.96 -2.93 2.32
N LEU A 123 -12.15 -1.73 1.78
CA LEU A 123 -13.01 -1.51 0.62
C LEU A 123 -12.44 -2.16 -0.64
N LEU A 124 -11.11 -2.16 -0.82
CA LEU A 124 -10.46 -2.91 -1.91
C LEU A 124 -10.72 -4.42 -1.77
N LEU A 125 -10.58 -4.98 -0.56
CA LEU A 125 -10.91 -6.38 -0.30
C LEU A 125 -12.38 -6.68 -0.58
N LEU A 126 -13.31 -5.86 -0.08
CA LEU A 126 -14.74 -6.03 -0.32
C LEU A 126 -15.09 -5.92 -1.80
N SER A 127 -14.45 -5.02 -2.56
CA SER A 127 -14.66 -4.87 -4.00
C SER A 127 -14.23 -6.10 -4.81
N SER A 128 -13.33 -6.93 -4.27
CA SER A 128 -12.88 -8.16 -4.91
C SER A 128 -13.83 -9.35 -4.71
N LEU A 129 -14.83 -9.22 -3.82
CA LEU A 129 -15.77 -10.29 -3.53
C LEU A 129 -16.96 -10.25 -4.53
N PRO A 130 -17.33 -11.38 -5.15
CA PRO A 130 -18.38 -11.42 -6.18
C PRO A 130 -19.81 -11.46 -5.60
N TRP A 131 -19.97 -11.35 -4.27
CA TRP A 131 -21.27 -11.52 -3.64
C TRP A 131 -22.13 -10.24 -3.69
N GLU A 132 -23.37 -10.36 -4.16
CA GLU A 132 -24.28 -9.23 -4.31
C GLU A 132 -24.53 -8.48 -2.99
N PHE A 133 -24.60 -9.18 -1.85
CA PHE A 133 -24.79 -8.55 -0.54
C PHE A 133 -23.64 -7.60 -0.13
N ILE A 134 -22.46 -7.71 -0.75
CA ILE A 134 -21.31 -6.82 -0.53
C ILE A 134 -21.27 -5.72 -1.59
N GLN A 135 -21.63 -6.05 -2.83
CA GLN A 135 -21.59 -5.08 -3.92
C GLN A 135 -22.70 -4.03 -3.83
N THR A 136 -23.90 -4.39 -3.36
CA THR A 136 -25.00 -3.43 -3.23
C THR A 136 -24.69 -2.30 -2.25
N PRO A 137 -24.20 -2.54 -1.01
CA PRO A 137 -23.87 -1.44 -0.09
C PRO A 137 -22.65 -0.63 -0.56
N LEU A 138 -21.74 -1.25 -1.32
CA LEU A 138 -20.54 -0.58 -1.86
C LEU A 138 -20.90 0.41 -2.98
N LEU A 139 -21.85 0.04 -3.85
CA LEU A 139 -22.28 0.86 -4.99
C LEU A 139 -23.19 2.03 -4.57
N GLU A 140 -24.03 1.80 -3.56
CA GLU A 140 -24.93 2.81 -2.97
C GLU A 140 -24.18 3.83 -2.11
N SER A 141 -23.10 3.42 -1.45
CA SER A 141 -22.31 4.27 -0.57
C SER A 141 -21.49 5.29 -1.35
N THR A 142 -21.81 6.57 -1.12
CA THR A 142 -21.07 7.69 -1.71
C THR A 142 -19.67 7.82 -1.12
N LEU A 143 -19.54 7.64 0.21
CA LEU A 143 -18.25 7.75 0.88
C LEU A 143 -17.33 6.58 0.55
N ALA A 144 -17.84 5.35 0.42
CA ALA A 144 -17.00 4.22 0.00
C ALA A 144 -16.37 4.48 -1.37
N ARG A 145 -17.14 5.04 -2.31
CA ARG A 145 -16.61 5.40 -3.63
C ARG A 145 -15.56 6.50 -3.55
N ASP A 146 -15.78 7.53 -2.72
CA ASP A 146 -14.81 8.61 -2.53
C ASP A 146 -13.53 8.14 -1.83
N VAL A 147 -13.64 7.26 -0.84
CA VAL A 147 -12.47 6.63 -0.20
C VAL A 147 -11.72 5.75 -1.20
N LEU A 148 -12.41 4.99 -2.06
CA LEU A 148 -11.77 4.18 -3.10
C LEU A 148 -11.00 5.01 -4.15
N LYS A 149 -11.36 6.28 -4.37
CA LYS A 149 -10.55 7.19 -5.22
C LYS A 149 -9.16 7.46 -4.63
N LEU A 150 -8.94 7.15 -3.35
CA LEU A 150 -7.63 7.22 -2.71
C LEU A 150 -6.77 5.98 -2.95
N ALA A 151 -7.32 4.90 -3.53
CA ALA A 151 -6.57 3.67 -3.79
C ALA A 151 -5.32 3.87 -4.66
N PRO A 152 -5.31 4.69 -5.73
CA PRO A 152 -4.09 4.97 -6.50
C PRO A 152 -2.96 5.57 -5.64
N TYR A 153 -3.30 6.49 -4.73
CA TYR A 153 -2.33 7.05 -3.80
C TYR A 153 -1.81 6.02 -2.80
N PHE A 154 -2.65 5.09 -2.37
CA PHE A 154 -2.22 3.98 -1.54
C PHE A 154 -1.23 3.08 -2.28
N TYR A 155 -1.51 2.72 -3.54
CA TYR A 155 -0.58 1.94 -4.37
C TYR A 155 0.75 2.68 -4.59
N PHE A 156 0.69 3.98 -4.91
CA PHE A 156 1.88 4.82 -5.03
C PHE A 156 2.71 4.85 -3.72
N LEU A 157 2.04 5.00 -2.58
CA LEU A 157 2.72 4.98 -1.28
C LEU A 157 3.34 3.60 -1.00
N GLN A 158 2.63 2.53 -1.35
CA GLN A 158 3.11 1.16 -1.21
C GLN A 158 4.36 0.91 -2.05
N GLU A 159 4.37 1.34 -3.31
CA GLU A 159 5.53 1.26 -4.21
C GLU A 159 6.73 2.03 -3.68
N ARG A 160 6.48 3.15 -2.99
CA ARG A 160 7.52 4.01 -2.42
C ARG A 160 8.04 3.53 -1.07
N ALA A 161 7.21 2.89 -0.26
CA ALA A 161 7.53 2.50 1.12
C ALA A 161 8.02 1.05 1.25
N LEU A 162 7.62 0.14 0.36
CA LEU A 162 8.00 -1.28 0.44
C LEU A 162 9.16 -1.62 -0.50
N PRO A 163 10.14 -2.42 -0.04
CA PRO A 163 11.20 -2.93 -0.91
C PRO A 163 10.66 -3.98 -1.92
N ALA A 164 11.42 -4.21 -3.00
CA ALA A 164 10.95 -4.99 -4.16
C ALA A 164 10.64 -6.48 -3.85
N ASP A 165 11.20 -7.02 -2.78
CA ASP A 165 11.04 -8.40 -2.35
C ASP A 165 9.73 -8.68 -1.59
N VAL A 166 9.01 -7.63 -1.18
CA VAL A 166 7.74 -7.72 -0.45
C VAL A 166 6.57 -7.86 -1.45
N PRO A 167 5.69 -8.87 -1.30
CA PRO A 167 4.50 -9.01 -2.14
C PRO A 167 3.61 -7.77 -2.08
N ARG A 168 3.19 -7.28 -3.24
CA ARG A 168 2.35 -6.08 -3.34
C ARG A 168 0.90 -6.44 -3.62
N LEU A 169 0.00 -5.58 -3.15
CA LEU A 169 -1.43 -5.74 -3.33
C LEU A 169 -1.80 -5.09 -4.66
N TYR A 170 -2.42 -5.84 -5.57
CA TYR A 170 -2.92 -5.32 -6.85
C TYR A 170 -4.40 -5.64 -7.00
N LEU A 171 -5.19 -4.68 -7.47
CA LEU A 171 -6.57 -4.92 -7.90
C LEU A 171 -6.56 -5.31 -9.37
N THR A 172 -6.93 -6.55 -9.67
CA THR A 172 -7.07 -7.10 -11.02
C THR A 172 -8.55 -7.35 -11.34
N PRO A 173 -8.95 -7.50 -12.60
CA PRO A 173 -10.32 -7.89 -12.96
C PRO A 173 -10.78 -9.19 -12.29
N GLU A 174 -9.84 -10.09 -11.97
CA GLU A 174 -10.05 -11.34 -11.24
C GLU A 174 -10.10 -11.16 -9.71
N GLY A 175 -10.03 -9.92 -9.22
CA GLY A 175 -10.04 -9.58 -7.80
C GLY A 175 -8.67 -9.15 -7.27
N LEU A 176 -8.50 -9.23 -5.95
CA LEU A 176 -7.34 -8.70 -5.24
C LEU A 176 -6.23 -9.77 -5.14
N GLN A 177 -5.07 -9.48 -5.70
CA GLN A 177 -3.95 -10.43 -5.78
C GLN A 177 -2.68 -9.88 -5.12
N PHE A 178 -1.94 -10.75 -4.43
CA PHE A 178 -0.57 -10.48 -4.00
C PHE A 178 0.40 -10.95 -5.08
N ARG A 179 1.13 -10.03 -5.72
CA ARG A 179 2.13 -10.37 -6.75
C ARG A 179 3.50 -9.81 -6.38
N LYS A 180 4.55 -10.59 -6.63
CA LYS A 180 5.94 -10.11 -6.68
C LYS A 180 6.25 -9.79 -8.15
N VAL A 181 6.63 -8.55 -8.44
CA VAL A 181 7.02 -8.15 -9.79
C VAL A 181 8.54 -8.17 -9.87
N LYS A 182 9.10 -9.00 -10.74
CA LYS A 182 10.49 -8.91 -11.17
C LYS A 182 10.51 -8.12 -12.46
N TYR A 183 11.08 -6.92 -12.43
CA TYR A 183 11.07 -6.04 -13.60
C TYR A 183 11.97 -6.57 -14.72
N GLU A 184 12.93 -7.42 -14.38
CA GLU A 184 13.78 -8.12 -15.34
C GLU A 184 12.98 -9.06 -16.26
N ASP A 185 11.87 -9.62 -15.76
CA ASP A 185 10.99 -10.51 -16.56
C ASP A 185 10.21 -9.74 -17.64
N LEU A 186 10.19 -8.40 -17.56
CA LEU A 186 9.57 -7.53 -18.56
C LEU A 186 10.58 -7.03 -19.61
N ASP A 187 11.85 -7.40 -19.52
CA ASP A 187 12.83 -7.09 -20.56
C ASP A 187 12.45 -7.81 -21.87
N GLY A 188 12.47 -7.08 -22.98
CA GLY A 188 12.01 -7.58 -24.28
C GLY A 188 10.50 -7.46 -24.53
N SER A 189 9.75 -6.83 -23.61
CA SER A 189 8.30 -6.63 -23.78
C SER A 189 7.97 -5.71 -24.97
N THR A 190 6.75 -5.80 -25.47
CA THR A 190 6.29 -5.13 -26.68
C THR A 190 5.71 -3.76 -26.37
N CYS A 191 6.24 -2.69 -26.97
CA CYS A 191 5.77 -1.32 -26.77
C CYS A 191 4.34 -1.14 -27.30
N ILE A 192 3.43 -0.60 -26.47
CA ILE A 192 2.03 -0.34 -26.86
C ILE A 192 1.95 0.67 -28.02
N ALA A 193 2.86 1.65 -28.06
CA ALA A 193 2.80 2.76 -29.00
C ALA A 193 3.23 2.41 -30.44
N CYS A 194 4.21 1.50 -30.58
CA CYS A 194 4.82 1.21 -31.89
C CYS A 194 5.01 -0.26 -32.19
N GLY A 195 4.74 -1.16 -31.24
CA GLY A 195 5.00 -2.60 -31.37
C GLY A 195 6.48 -3.00 -31.29
N GLY A 196 7.40 -2.05 -31.07
CA GLY A 196 8.83 -2.32 -30.93
C GLY A 196 9.21 -2.93 -29.58
N GLU A 197 10.34 -3.65 -29.55
CA GLU A 197 10.88 -4.25 -28.33
C GLU A 197 11.35 -3.18 -27.32
N VAL A 198 11.07 -3.42 -26.05
CA VAL A 198 11.41 -2.52 -24.93
C VAL A 198 12.46 -3.18 -24.05
N ARG A 199 13.51 -2.42 -23.73
CA ARG A 199 14.60 -2.88 -22.87
C ARG A 199 14.52 -2.31 -21.47
N TYR A 200 14.79 -3.15 -20.48
CA TYR A 200 14.97 -2.76 -19.10
C TYR A 200 16.38 -2.19 -18.89
N LEU A 201 16.46 -0.93 -18.50
CA LEU A 201 17.72 -0.22 -18.24
C LEU A 201 18.11 -0.22 -16.75
N GLY A 202 17.43 -1.01 -15.93
CA GLY A 202 17.59 -0.99 -14.48
C GLY A 202 16.75 0.11 -13.82
N THR A 203 17.19 0.60 -12.66
CA THR A 203 16.49 1.67 -11.95
C THR A 203 17.14 3.02 -12.21
N ALA A 204 16.33 4.03 -12.48
CA ALA A 204 16.75 5.41 -12.70
C ALA A 204 16.11 6.35 -11.68
N LYS A 205 16.83 7.41 -11.34
CA LYS A 205 16.41 8.38 -10.35
C LYS A 205 15.41 9.37 -10.96
N GLN A 206 14.21 9.44 -10.38
CA GLN A 206 13.18 10.41 -10.72
C GLN A 206 12.84 11.22 -9.46
N GLY A 207 13.30 12.48 -9.43
CA GLY A 207 13.22 13.31 -8.23
C GLY A 207 14.06 12.76 -7.08
N LEU A 208 13.40 12.30 -6.01
CA LEU A 208 14.04 11.80 -4.78
C LEU A 208 14.16 10.26 -4.72
N PHE A 209 13.57 9.52 -5.67
CA PHE A 209 13.40 8.06 -5.61
C PHE A 209 13.93 7.38 -6.87
N TYR A 210 14.08 6.06 -6.81
CA TYR A 210 14.52 5.22 -7.93
C TYR A 210 13.35 4.37 -8.42
N PHE A 211 13.13 4.37 -9.73
CA PHE A 211 12.06 3.62 -10.38
C PHE A 211 12.64 2.79 -11.52
N PRO A 212 12.03 1.65 -11.87
CA PRO A 212 12.44 0.91 -13.06
C PRO A 212 12.30 1.79 -14.30
N LEU A 213 13.29 1.72 -15.18
CA LEU A 213 13.33 2.44 -16.43
C LEU A 213 13.38 1.44 -17.56
N PHE A 214 12.39 1.56 -18.44
CA PHE A 214 12.28 0.84 -19.67
C PHE A 214 12.31 1.83 -20.83
N GLU A 215 13.05 1.51 -21.88
CA GLU A 215 13.15 2.33 -23.08
C GLU A 215 12.84 1.48 -24.32
N CYS A 216 11.93 1.97 -25.16
CA CYS A 216 11.63 1.32 -26.42
C CYS A 216 12.77 1.54 -27.42
N THR A 217 13.26 0.45 -28.00
CA THR A 217 14.37 0.47 -28.98
C THR A 217 14.00 1.14 -30.31
N VAL A 218 12.70 1.27 -30.60
CA VAL A 218 12.19 1.82 -31.88
C VAL A 218 11.79 3.28 -31.72
N CYS A 219 10.88 3.61 -30.79
CA CYS A 219 10.36 4.96 -30.64
C CYS A 219 11.03 5.78 -29.52
N GLY A 220 11.99 5.21 -28.79
CA GLY A 220 12.73 5.88 -27.70
C GLY A 220 11.87 6.19 -26.47
N ARG A 221 10.61 5.75 -26.45
CA ARG A 221 9.66 6.06 -25.38
C ARG A 221 10.09 5.40 -24.07
N ARG A 222 10.04 6.17 -22.99
CA ARG A 222 10.39 5.73 -21.64
C ARG A 222 9.16 5.42 -20.80
N SER A 223 9.27 4.37 -20.00
CA SER A 223 8.24 3.98 -19.03
C SER A 223 8.83 3.16 -17.89
N ASP A 224 8.01 2.83 -16.91
CA ASP A 224 8.26 1.92 -15.80
C ASP A 224 7.83 0.48 -16.14
N GLY A 225 7.59 0.20 -17.42
CA GLY A 225 7.02 -1.03 -17.95
C GLY A 225 5.53 -0.94 -18.22
N CYS A 226 4.83 0.09 -17.71
CA CYS A 226 3.37 0.22 -17.85
C CYS A 226 2.92 0.46 -19.30
N GLN A 227 3.82 0.92 -20.18
CA GLN A 227 3.54 1.16 -21.61
C GLN A 227 3.97 -0.01 -22.52
N THR A 228 4.07 -1.22 -21.97
CA THR A 228 4.30 -2.47 -22.71
C THR A 228 3.07 -3.36 -22.65
N PHE A 229 2.80 -4.20 -23.65
CA PHE A 229 1.61 -5.06 -23.64
C PHE A 229 1.64 -6.08 -22.48
N GLU A 230 2.80 -6.69 -22.24
CA GLU A 230 3.09 -7.69 -21.22
C GLU A 230 3.03 -7.04 -19.84
N GLY A 231 3.73 -5.92 -19.65
CA GLY A 231 3.66 -5.14 -18.42
C GLY A 231 2.25 -4.65 -18.13
N PHE A 232 1.50 -4.21 -19.14
CA PHE A 232 0.13 -3.76 -18.97
C PHE A 232 -0.79 -4.89 -18.49
N HIS A 233 -0.68 -6.09 -19.04
CA HIS A 233 -1.39 -7.27 -18.52
C HIS A 233 -0.94 -7.62 -17.10
N LEU A 234 0.35 -7.49 -16.80
CA LEU A 234 0.88 -7.77 -15.47
C LEU A 234 0.35 -6.81 -14.40
N PHE A 235 0.33 -5.50 -14.68
CA PHE A 235 -0.04 -4.46 -13.73
C PHE A 235 -1.55 -4.26 -13.61
N TYR A 236 -2.28 -4.34 -14.73
CA TYR A 236 -3.71 -4.02 -14.77
C TYR A 236 -4.61 -5.24 -14.97
N GLY A 237 -4.06 -6.43 -15.24
CA GLY A 237 -4.82 -7.66 -15.42
C GLY A 237 -5.77 -7.66 -16.62
N ARG A 238 -5.61 -6.72 -17.56
CA ARG A 238 -6.51 -6.54 -18.70
C ARG A 238 -5.76 -6.13 -19.95
N CYS A 239 -6.39 -6.27 -21.09
CA CYS A 239 -5.80 -5.88 -22.37
C CYS A 239 -5.91 -4.36 -22.59
N PRO A 240 -4.86 -3.70 -23.12
CA PRO A 240 -4.95 -2.29 -23.55
C PRO A 240 -6.09 -2.01 -24.55
N TRP A 241 -6.52 -3.03 -25.30
CA TRP A 241 -7.61 -2.92 -26.26
C TRP A 241 -9.02 -2.94 -25.64
N ASP A 242 -9.16 -3.26 -24.35
CA ASP A 242 -10.47 -3.21 -23.69
C ASP A 242 -10.95 -1.75 -23.58
N ALA A 243 -12.13 -1.46 -24.13
CA ALA A 243 -12.74 -0.14 -24.20
C ALA A 243 -12.95 0.52 -22.82
N ARG A 244 -12.97 -0.25 -21.73
CA ARG A 244 -13.09 0.27 -20.35
C ARG A 244 -11.76 0.72 -19.75
N THR A 245 -10.66 0.48 -20.44
CA THR A 245 -9.33 0.53 -19.82
C THR A 245 -8.87 1.95 -19.61
N PHE A 246 -8.85 2.78 -20.66
CA PHE A 246 -8.59 4.22 -20.57
C PHE A 246 -9.12 4.95 -21.83
N PRO A 247 -10.26 5.67 -21.76
CA PRO A 247 -10.81 6.35 -22.94
C PRO A 247 -9.89 7.45 -23.50
N ASN A 248 -8.96 7.96 -22.69
CA ASN A 248 -7.99 8.99 -23.06
C ASN A 248 -6.56 8.45 -23.28
N GLY A 249 -6.39 7.13 -23.39
CA GLY A 249 -5.09 6.47 -23.55
C GLY A 249 -4.36 6.20 -22.24
N THR A 250 -3.32 5.37 -22.29
CA THR A 250 -2.52 4.96 -21.13
C THR A 250 -1.38 5.95 -20.90
N LYS A 251 -1.22 6.44 -19.68
CA LYS A 251 -0.09 7.32 -19.29
C LYS A 251 0.54 6.77 -18.01
N CYS A 252 1.85 6.50 -18.02
CA CYS A 252 2.55 6.18 -16.78
C CYS A 252 2.72 7.46 -15.95
N GLU A 253 2.49 7.37 -14.65
CA GLU A 253 2.57 8.53 -13.75
C GLU A 253 4.02 8.94 -13.42
N ILE A 254 4.96 7.99 -13.48
CA ILE A 254 6.37 8.19 -13.11
C ILE A 254 7.16 8.91 -14.22
N TRP A 255 7.07 8.40 -15.46
CA TRP A 255 7.75 8.93 -16.65
C TRP A 255 6.75 9.74 -17.48
N SER A 256 6.37 10.89 -16.93
CA SER A 256 5.21 11.69 -17.38
C SER A 256 5.51 12.69 -18.51
N ASP A 257 6.77 12.73 -18.96
CA ASP A 257 7.27 13.51 -20.10
C ASP A 257 6.68 13.04 -21.44
N GLN A 258 6.07 11.86 -21.45
CA GLN A 258 5.50 11.23 -22.64
C GLN A 258 3.98 11.45 -22.73
N SER A 259 3.47 11.61 -23.96
CA SER A 259 2.03 11.71 -24.25
C SER A 259 1.30 10.39 -23.97
N PRO A 260 -0.01 10.40 -23.67
CA PRO A 260 -0.79 9.17 -23.55
C PRO A 260 -0.69 8.28 -24.80
N VAL A 261 -0.69 6.96 -24.61
CA VAL A 261 -0.53 5.96 -25.67
C VAL A 261 -1.83 5.20 -25.88
N PHE A 262 -2.13 4.91 -27.15
CA PHE A 262 -3.14 3.94 -27.54
C PHE A 262 -2.44 2.72 -28.17
N PRO A 263 -2.98 1.50 -27.98
CA PRO A 263 -2.43 0.32 -28.62
C PRO A 263 -2.48 0.47 -30.15
N ALA A 264 -1.32 0.32 -30.79
CA ALA A 264 -1.17 0.46 -32.23
C ALA A 264 -1.17 -0.88 -32.99
N THR A 265 -0.91 -1.98 -32.29
CA THR A 265 -0.76 -3.32 -32.86
C THR A 265 -1.69 -4.34 -32.20
N ILE A 266 -1.80 -5.53 -32.79
CA ILE A 266 -2.44 -6.68 -32.13
C ILE A 266 -1.72 -6.93 -30.80
N CYS A 267 -2.48 -7.23 -29.75
CA CYS A 267 -1.88 -7.58 -28.49
C CYS A 267 -1.13 -8.93 -28.60
N PRO A 268 0.19 -8.99 -28.35
CA PRO A 268 0.95 -10.24 -28.42
C PRO A 268 0.61 -11.21 -27.28
N VAL A 269 0.00 -10.72 -26.19
CA VAL A 269 -0.35 -11.52 -25.01
C VAL A 269 -1.65 -12.29 -25.19
N CYS A 270 -2.69 -11.65 -25.72
CA CYS A 270 -4.04 -12.22 -25.80
C CYS A 270 -4.67 -12.20 -27.21
N GLY A 271 -3.99 -11.66 -28.22
CA GLY A 271 -4.46 -11.61 -29.60
C GLY A 271 -5.59 -10.62 -29.88
N GLN A 272 -6.06 -9.86 -28.89
CA GLN A 272 -7.11 -8.85 -29.10
C GLN A 272 -6.61 -7.65 -29.91
N SER A 273 -7.49 -7.09 -30.74
CA SER A 273 -7.32 -5.78 -31.39
C SER A 273 -8.69 -5.17 -31.69
N ASN A 274 -8.81 -3.84 -31.67
CA ASN A 274 -9.99 -3.11 -32.12
C ASN A 274 -9.74 -2.41 -33.48
N VAL A 275 -8.67 -2.82 -34.17
CA VAL A 275 -8.36 -2.38 -35.53
C VAL A 275 -9.10 -3.32 -36.47
N SER A 276 -10.17 -2.82 -37.09
CA SER A 276 -10.75 -3.48 -38.26
C SER A 276 -9.75 -3.39 -39.41
N SER A 277 -9.14 -4.52 -39.79
CA SER A 277 -8.18 -4.74 -40.89
C SER A 277 -6.68 -4.46 -40.63
N PHE A 278 -5.86 -5.47 -40.96
CA PHE A 278 -4.58 -5.28 -41.65
C PHE A 278 -4.83 -5.44 -43.15
#